data_AF-A0A1H8DY48-F1
#
_entry.id   AF-A0A1H8DY48-F1
#
_cell.length_a   1.000
_cell.length_b   1.000
_cell.length_c   1.000
_cell.angle_alpha   90.00
_cell.angle_beta   90.00
_cell.angle_gamma   90.00
#
_symmetry.space_group_name_H-M   'P 1'
#
loop_
_entity.id
_entity.type
_entity.pdbx_description
1 polymer ?
#
loop_
_entity_poly.entity_id
_entity_poly.type
_entity_poly.pdbx_seq_one_letter_code
_entity_poly.pdbx_strand_id
1 'polypeptide(L)'
;MLLALDCGCAASGRAGVQEFPGQVAAATQGVLPAPRRVLTLEASEVTEGPTHVSAASGLVRAGQWIHVVADDSLFLATFPAEGEAPGRLLRLFPGTLPAAPKERKALKPDLEALCLLEGVPEAPHGAVLAVPSGSTPERRRGALVPLEADGALGGPVREVDFTPLYARLARELGELNVEGAALAGSRLWLLNRGNGDKGQDAVVALDAGAVLRALGAGQPPPADSVLTVRRWRLGRVGAVPLSFSDAAPLPDGRLVFSAAAEASQGSYLDGEVVGSALGVLSPEGEPLLLKHVKTKVKLEGVAAWPTSEGLHLLLVSDADDPTVAAPLFETLLLDTGAR
;
A
#
# COMPACT_ATOMS: atom_id res chain seq x y z
N MET A 1 -32.98 21.92 -40.86
CA MET A 1 -31.96 22.90 -40.43
C MET A 1 -31.69 22.60 -38.97
N LEU A 2 -30.73 21.71 -38.72
CA LEU A 2 -30.54 21.00 -37.46
C LEU A 2 -29.51 21.76 -36.60
N LEU A 3 -29.86 22.00 -35.34
CA LEU A 3 -29.03 22.67 -34.34
C LEU A 3 -27.74 21.88 -34.08
N ALA A 4 -26.61 22.57 -34.16
CA ALA A 4 -25.32 22.09 -33.66
C ALA A 4 -25.28 22.29 -32.13
N LEU A 5 -25.14 21.19 -31.39
CA LEU A 5 -24.82 21.20 -29.97
C LEU A 5 -23.29 21.19 -29.84
N ASP A 6 -22.76 22.25 -29.23
CA ASP A 6 -21.37 22.37 -28.82
C ASP A 6 -21.02 21.25 -27.82
N CYS A 7 -20.10 20.37 -28.22
CA CYS A 7 -19.42 19.47 -27.29
C CYS A 7 -18.33 20.27 -26.56
N GLY A 8 -18.61 20.64 -25.31
CA GLY A 8 -17.62 21.17 -24.39
C GLY A 8 -16.49 20.16 -24.19
N CYS A 9 -15.33 20.47 -24.76
CA CYS A 9 -14.09 19.76 -24.56
C CYS A 9 -13.66 19.94 -23.09
N ALA A 10 -13.70 18.88 -22.30
CA ALA A 10 -13.14 18.87 -20.95
C ALA A 10 -11.62 19.05 -21.06
N ALA A 11 -11.12 20.22 -20.68
CA ALA A 11 -9.71 20.53 -20.63
C ALA A 11 -9.01 19.62 -19.62
N SER A 12 -8.29 18.61 -20.11
CA SER A 12 -7.30 17.85 -19.34
C SER A 12 -6.06 18.72 -19.11
N GLY A 13 -6.17 19.68 -18.20
CA GLY A 13 -5.00 20.38 -17.67
C GLY A 13 -4.11 19.37 -16.95
N ARG A 14 -2.87 19.16 -17.40
CA ARG A 14 -1.86 18.43 -16.62
C ARG A 14 -1.69 19.18 -15.30
N ALA A 15 -2.26 18.65 -14.22
CA ALA A 15 -2.03 19.18 -12.89
C ALA A 15 -0.53 19.13 -12.61
N GLY A 16 0.08 20.30 -12.36
CA GLY A 16 1.49 20.42 -12.04
C GLY A 16 1.85 19.64 -10.78
N VAL A 17 3.14 19.33 -10.62
CA VAL A 17 3.67 18.71 -9.40
C VAL A 17 3.52 19.69 -8.26
N GLN A 18 2.90 19.25 -7.17
CA GLN A 18 2.74 20.05 -5.97
C GLN A 18 3.85 19.67 -4.98
N GLU A 19 4.52 20.67 -4.44
CA GLU A 19 5.39 20.45 -3.28
C GLU A 19 4.51 20.19 -2.06
N PHE A 20 4.97 19.31 -1.17
CA PHE A 20 4.34 19.18 0.14
C PHE A 20 4.29 20.57 0.80
N PRO A 21 3.13 21.06 1.25
CA PRO A 21 3.04 22.38 1.84
C PRO A 21 3.98 22.49 3.05
N GLY A 22 5.06 23.24 2.89
CA GLY A 22 6.19 23.37 3.82
C GLY A 22 5.91 24.15 5.09
N GLN A 23 4.70 24.08 5.64
CA GLN A 23 4.34 24.65 6.95
C GLN A 23 3.47 23.68 7.74
N VAL A 24 3.99 22.48 7.94
CA VAL A 24 3.78 21.77 9.20
C VAL A 24 5.18 21.69 9.77
N ALA A 25 5.37 22.10 11.03
CA ALA A 25 6.68 22.02 11.67
C ALA A 25 7.29 20.65 11.33
N ALA A 26 8.55 20.61 10.86
CA ALA A 26 9.29 19.37 10.63
C ALA A 26 9.44 18.66 11.98
N ALA A 27 8.35 18.11 12.46
CA ALA A 27 8.19 17.47 13.73
C ALA A 27 8.70 16.06 13.51
N THR A 28 9.75 15.71 14.22
CA THR A 28 10.26 14.35 14.17
C THR A 28 9.32 13.49 14.99
N GLN A 29 8.84 12.39 14.42
CA GLN A 29 8.33 11.30 15.22
C GLN A 29 9.48 10.80 16.12
N GLY A 30 9.14 10.37 17.33
CA GLY A 30 10.12 9.77 18.23
C GLY A 30 10.86 8.59 17.59
N VAL A 31 11.89 8.09 18.30
CA VAL A 31 12.46 6.78 17.96
C VAL A 31 11.33 5.76 18.06
N LEU A 32 11.15 4.93 17.03
CA LEU A 32 10.21 3.82 17.12
C LEU A 32 10.57 2.97 18.34
N PRO A 33 9.59 2.48 19.10
CA PRO A 33 9.87 1.54 20.17
C PRO A 33 10.52 0.26 19.61
N ALA A 34 11.01 -0.59 20.51
CA ALA A 34 11.40 -1.94 20.11
C ALA A 34 10.22 -2.62 19.38
N PRO A 35 10.51 -3.51 18.39
CA PRO A 35 9.45 -4.28 17.74
C PRO A 35 8.54 -4.93 18.79
N ARG A 36 7.24 -4.79 18.59
CA ARG A 36 6.22 -5.49 19.37
C ARG A 36 6.42 -7.00 19.22
N ARG A 37 6.65 -7.44 17.99
CA ARG A 37 6.97 -8.83 17.62
C ARG A 37 7.73 -8.89 16.31
N VAL A 38 8.20 -10.09 15.96
CA VAL A 38 8.64 -10.44 14.60
C VAL A 38 7.61 -11.36 13.93
N LEU A 39 7.54 -11.31 12.61
CA LEU A 39 6.53 -12.02 11.82
C LEU A 39 6.96 -13.45 11.46
N THR A 40 6.98 -14.34 12.45
CA THR A 40 7.26 -15.77 12.28
C THR A 40 6.05 -16.54 11.78
N LEU A 41 6.26 -17.58 10.97
CA LEU A 41 5.22 -18.41 10.35
C LEU A 41 5.22 -19.83 10.93
N GLU A 42 4.06 -20.48 10.95
CA GLU A 42 3.91 -21.89 11.36
C GLU A 42 4.67 -22.83 10.42
N ALA A 43 4.78 -22.47 9.14
CA ALA A 43 5.49 -23.21 8.11
C ALA A 43 6.07 -22.25 7.05
N SER A 44 7.14 -22.70 6.39
CA SER A 44 7.74 -21.98 5.27
C SER A 44 6.89 -22.10 4.00
N GLU A 45 6.99 -21.08 3.13
CA GLU A 45 6.41 -21.09 1.78
C GLU A 45 6.98 -22.22 0.90
N VAL A 46 8.27 -22.50 1.05
CA VAL A 46 9.00 -23.54 0.31
C VAL A 46 9.66 -24.53 1.25
N THR A 47 9.89 -25.76 0.79
CA THR A 47 10.61 -26.79 1.56
C THR A 47 11.97 -26.26 2.01
N GLU A 48 12.27 -26.38 3.31
CA GLU A 48 13.52 -25.91 3.94
C GLU A 48 13.78 -24.39 3.84
N GLY A 49 12.77 -23.60 3.46
CA GLY A 49 12.84 -22.15 3.48
C GLY A 49 12.63 -21.52 4.87
N PRO A 50 12.72 -20.18 4.96
CA PRO A 50 12.50 -19.46 6.22
C PRO A 50 11.06 -19.61 6.71
N THR A 51 10.89 -19.74 8.02
CA THR A 51 9.59 -19.76 8.70
C THR A 51 9.25 -18.36 9.24
N HIS A 52 9.40 -17.34 8.39
CA HIS A 52 9.08 -15.95 8.68
C HIS A 52 8.77 -15.18 7.39
N VAL A 53 8.11 -14.04 7.53
CA VAL A 53 8.00 -13.03 6.47
C VAL A 53 9.20 -12.11 6.57
N SER A 54 9.94 -11.89 5.48
CA SER A 54 11.13 -11.02 5.46
C SER A 54 10.86 -9.63 4.86
N ALA A 55 10.26 -9.59 3.68
CA ALA A 55 9.97 -8.38 2.93
C ALA A 55 8.50 -8.03 3.08
N ALA A 56 8.10 -7.49 4.23
CA ALA A 56 6.71 -7.17 4.50
C ALA A 56 6.35 -5.82 3.85
N SER A 57 5.60 -5.86 2.76
CA SER A 57 5.38 -4.72 1.85
C SER A 57 3.98 -4.13 1.91
N GLY A 58 3.10 -4.61 2.80
CA GLY A 58 1.78 -4.03 2.98
C GLY A 58 1.04 -4.66 4.15
N LEU A 59 0.24 -3.87 4.86
CA LEU A 59 -0.35 -4.27 6.15
C LEU A 59 -1.81 -3.80 6.28
N VAL A 60 -2.71 -4.73 6.61
CA VAL A 60 -4.06 -4.36 7.09
C VAL A 60 -4.40 -5.08 8.39
N ARG A 61 -5.23 -4.44 9.20
CA ARG A 61 -5.83 -5.05 10.39
C ARG A 61 -7.32 -5.23 10.18
N ALA A 62 -7.81 -6.46 10.34
CA ALA A 62 -9.22 -6.80 10.28
C ALA A 62 -9.61 -7.55 11.56
N GLY A 63 -10.42 -6.92 12.41
CA GLY A 63 -10.85 -7.51 13.68
C GLY A 63 -9.67 -7.94 14.56
N GLN A 64 -9.58 -9.24 14.82
CA GLN A 64 -8.54 -9.86 15.65
C GLN A 64 -7.29 -10.27 14.86
N TRP A 65 -7.22 -9.94 13.58
CA TRP A 65 -6.20 -10.41 12.67
C TRP A 65 -5.44 -9.26 12.01
N ILE A 66 -4.17 -9.53 11.72
CA ILE A 66 -3.29 -8.72 10.90
C ILE A 66 -2.96 -9.54 9.65
N HIS A 67 -3.09 -8.92 8.49
CA HIS A 67 -2.76 -9.53 7.19
C HIS A 67 -1.63 -8.75 6.54
N VAL A 68 -0.65 -9.48 5.99
CA VAL A 68 0.58 -8.93 5.45
C VAL A 68 0.88 -9.58 4.11
N VAL A 69 1.22 -8.76 3.11
CA VAL A 69 1.81 -9.24 1.86
C VAL A 69 3.32 -9.05 1.88
N ALA A 70 3.98 -9.87 1.08
CA ALA A 70 5.37 -9.67 0.73
C ALA A 70 5.49 -9.56 -0.79
N ASP A 71 6.29 -8.61 -1.26
CA ASP A 71 6.53 -8.34 -2.67
C ASP A 71 7.03 -9.59 -3.43
N ASP A 72 7.80 -10.43 -2.74
CA ASP A 72 8.47 -11.62 -3.24
C ASP A 72 7.79 -12.94 -2.81
N SER A 73 6.46 -12.96 -2.76
CA SER A 73 5.68 -14.15 -2.37
C SER A 73 4.46 -14.41 -3.28
N LEU A 74 4.00 -15.67 -3.30
CA LEU A 74 2.69 -16.05 -3.87
C LEU A 74 1.58 -16.14 -2.83
N PHE A 75 1.85 -15.71 -1.60
CA PHE A 75 0.99 -15.92 -0.43
C PHE A 75 0.67 -14.62 0.29
N LEU A 76 -0.44 -14.65 1.02
CA LEU A 76 -0.81 -13.69 2.04
C LEU A 76 -0.51 -14.31 3.40
N ALA A 77 0.21 -13.61 4.26
CA ALA A 77 0.45 -14.04 5.63
C ALA A 77 -0.60 -13.43 6.57
N THR A 78 -1.14 -14.22 7.49
CA THR A 78 -2.10 -13.78 8.50
C THR A 78 -1.63 -14.13 9.91
N PHE A 79 -1.78 -13.19 10.83
CA PHE A 79 -1.28 -13.27 12.21
C PHE A 79 -2.39 -12.84 13.18
N PRO A 80 -2.46 -13.42 14.38
CA PRO A 80 -3.23 -12.82 15.47
C PRO A 80 -2.72 -11.41 15.74
N ALA A 81 -3.65 -10.46 15.87
CA ALA A 81 -3.32 -9.06 16.18
C ALA A 81 -2.74 -8.91 17.59
N GLU A 82 -3.03 -9.85 18.48
CA GLU A 82 -2.57 -9.90 19.86
C GLU A 82 -1.76 -11.17 20.13
N GLY A 83 -0.70 -11.02 20.93
CA GLY A 83 0.21 -12.11 21.28
C GLY A 83 1.24 -12.47 20.21
N GLU A 84 1.98 -13.54 20.48
CA GLU A 84 3.19 -13.93 19.73
C GLU A 84 2.99 -15.19 18.87
N ALA A 85 1.77 -15.69 18.74
CA ALA A 85 1.54 -16.92 17.98
C ALA A 85 1.97 -16.74 16.51
N PRO A 86 2.63 -17.74 15.90
CA PRO A 86 3.09 -17.63 14.52
C PRO A 86 1.92 -17.48 13.55
N GLY A 87 2.20 -16.83 12.42
CA GLY A 87 1.24 -16.61 11.35
C GLY A 87 1.06 -17.83 10.44
N ARG A 88 0.05 -17.74 9.59
CA ARG A 88 -0.30 -18.74 8.58
C ARG A 88 -0.23 -18.14 7.20
N LEU A 89 0.05 -18.98 6.21
CA LEU A 89 0.07 -18.59 4.81
C LEU A 89 -1.22 -19.03 4.12
N LEU A 90 -1.87 -18.10 3.43
CA LEU A 90 -2.91 -18.35 2.45
C LEU A 90 -2.32 -18.18 1.06
N ARG A 91 -2.45 -19.20 0.21
CA ARG A 91 -1.97 -19.13 -1.17
C ARG A 91 -2.85 -18.21 -2.00
N LEU A 92 -2.26 -17.20 -2.63
CA LEU A 92 -2.96 -16.27 -3.52
C LEU A 92 -2.93 -16.74 -4.98
N PHE A 93 -1.75 -17.19 -5.43
CA PHE A 93 -1.54 -17.59 -6.82
C PHE A 93 -1.02 -19.04 -6.93
N PRO A 94 -1.36 -19.77 -8.00
CA PRO A 94 -0.81 -21.10 -8.24
C PRO A 94 0.68 -21.04 -8.61
N GLY A 95 1.36 -22.18 -8.49
CA GLY A 95 2.75 -22.36 -8.94
C GLY A 95 3.81 -22.14 -7.86
N THR A 96 5.06 -22.02 -8.29
CA THR A 96 6.23 -21.80 -7.43
C THR A 96 7.11 -20.72 -8.04
N LEU A 97 7.71 -19.89 -7.20
CA LEU A 97 8.71 -18.94 -7.64
C LEU A 97 10.09 -19.61 -7.73
N PRO A 98 10.91 -19.30 -8.77
CA PRO A 98 12.28 -19.78 -8.84
C PRO A 98 13.13 -19.36 -7.64
N ALA A 99 14.19 -20.11 -7.36
CA ALA A 99 15.19 -19.73 -6.35
C ALA A 99 16.18 -18.68 -6.88
N ALA A 100 16.43 -18.65 -8.19
CA ALA A 100 17.38 -17.72 -8.79
C ALA A 100 16.81 -16.27 -8.75
N PRO A 101 17.50 -15.29 -8.14
CA PRO A 101 16.95 -13.95 -7.91
C PRO A 101 16.44 -13.25 -9.17
N LYS A 102 17.16 -13.36 -10.29
CA LYS A 102 16.79 -12.72 -11.56
C LYS A 102 15.51 -13.30 -12.16
N GLU A 103 15.38 -14.63 -12.17
CA GLU A 103 14.19 -15.32 -12.69
C GLU A 103 13.00 -15.10 -11.76
N ARG A 104 13.24 -15.10 -10.45
CA ARG A 104 12.26 -14.78 -9.42
C ARG A 104 11.69 -13.37 -9.60
N LYS A 105 12.55 -12.36 -9.70
CA LYS A 105 12.15 -10.96 -9.91
C LYS A 105 11.30 -10.75 -11.17
N ALA A 106 11.52 -11.57 -12.21
CA ALA A 106 10.76 -11.52 -13.45
C ALA A 106 9.37 -12.17 -13.36
N LEU A 107 9.16 -13.10 -12.42
CA LEU A 107 7.92 -13.87 -12.28
C LEU A 107 7.09 -13.49 -11.05
N LYS A 108 7.68 -12.82 -10.05
CA LYS A 108 6.95 -12.42 -8.84
C LYS A 108 5.79 -11.49 -9.17
N PRO A 109 4.62 -11.67 -8.51
CA PRO A 109 3.45 -10.82 -8.73
C PRO A 109 3.66 -9.38 -8.23
N ASP A 110 4.59 -9.18 -7.29
CA ASP A 110 4.97 -7.86 -6.76
C ASP A 110 3.77 -7.18 -6.10
N LEU A 111 3.22 -7.83 -5.07
CA LEU A 111 2.12 -7.29 -4.26
C LEU A 111 2.69 -6.36 -3.20
N GLU A 112 2.45 -5.06 -3.37
CA GLU A 112 3.05 -3.98 -2.58
C GLU A 112 2.02 -3.22 -1.74
N ALA A 113 0.75 -3.63 -1.75
CA ALA A 113 -0.25 -3.00 -0.91
C ALA A 113 -1.41 -3.93 -0.60
N LEU A 114 -2.05 -3.69 0.54
CA LEU A 114 -3.30 -4.31 0.94
C LEU A 114 -4.37 -3.25 1.17
N CYS A 115 -5.57 -3.48 0.66
CA CYS A 115 -6.71 -2.62 0.89
C CYS A 115 -7.85 -3.43 1.51
N LEU A 116 -8.29 -3.03 2.71
CA LEU A 116 -9.46 -3.60 3.36
C LEU A 116 -10.71 -3.02 2.70
N LEU A 117 -11.52 -3.89 2.11
CA LEU A 117 -12.77 -3.54 1.43
C LEU A 117 -13.98 -3.89 2.29
N GLU A 118 -14.93 -2.97 2.32
CA GLU A 118 -16.29 -3.21 2.81
C GLU A 118 -17.29 -3.08 1.64
N GLY A 119 -18.48 -3.66 1.80
CA GLY A 119 -19.55 -3.54 0.81
C GLY A 119 -19.31 -4.29 -0.51
N VAL A 120 -18.43 -5.30 -0.52
CA VAL A 120 -18.28 -6.22 -1.65
C VAL A 120 -19.50 -7.17 -1.66
N PRO A 121 -20.30 -7.23 -2.75
CA PRO A 121 -21.58 -7.93 -2.78
C PRO A 121 -21.55 -9.39 -2.31
N GLU A 122 -20.50 -10.14 -2.63
CA GLU A 122 -20.32 -11.56 -2.29
C GLU A 122 -19.51 -11.80 -1.00
N ALA A 123 -19.07 -10.76 -0.32
CA ALA A 123 -18.26 -10.86 0.90
C ALA A 123 -18.87 -9.97 2.02
N PRO A 124 -19.89 -10.48 2.75
CA PRO A 124 -20.68 -9.67 3.69
C PRO A 124 -19.88 -9.14 4.88
N HIS A 125 -18.73 -9.76 5.20
CA HIS A 125 -17.81 -9.31 6.25
C HIS A 125 -16.63 -8.50 5.70
N GLY A 126 -16.69 -8.13 4.42
CA GLY A 126 -15.60 -7.46 3.72
C GLY A 126 -14.61 -8.42 3.07
N ALA A 127 -13.58 -7.86 2.47
CA ALA A 127 -12.53 -8.60 1.78
C ALA A 127 -11.19 -7.85 1.86
N VAL A 128 -10.09 -8.56 1.73
CA VAL A 128 -8.75 -7.99 1.51
C VAL A 128 -8.46 -8.02 0.02
N LEU A 129 -8.18 -6.85 -0.56
CA LEU A 129 -7.65 -6.72 -1.91
C LEU A 129 -6.13 -6.56 -1.84
N ALA A 130 -5.40 -7.54 -2.35
CA ALA A 130 -3.98 -7.46 -2.59
C ALA A 130 -3.71 -6.77 -3.93
N VAL A 131 -2.99 -5.65 -3.88
CA VAL A 131 -2.77 -4.73 -4.99
C VAL A 131 -1.35 -4.91 -5.51
N PRO A 132 -1.17 -5.19 -6.81
CA PRO A 132 0.15 -5.36 -7.41
C PRO A 132 0.79 -4.01 -7.76
N SER A 133 2.11 -3.93 -7.86
CA SER A 133 2.82 -2.66 -8.10
C SER A 133 2.53 -2.01 -9.46
N GLY A 134 2.21 -2.80 -10.49
CA GLY A 134 2.02 -2.30 -11.84
C GLY A 134 3.30 -1.93 -12.59
N SER A 135 4.48 -2.19 -12.00
CA SER A 135 5.79 -1.81 -12.56
C SER A 135 6.15 -2.54 -13.87
N THR A 136 5.56 -3.71 -14.13
CA THR A 136 5.61 -4.41 -15.42
C THR A 136 4.23 -4.94 -15.81
N PRO A 137 3.99 -5.35 -17.07
CA PRO A 137 2.76 -6.03 -17.45
C PRO A 137 2.44 -7.28 -16.63
N GLU A 138 3.47 -8.03 -16.21
CA GLU A 138 3.35 -9.24 -15.39
C GLU A 138 2.91 -8.93 -13.96
N ARG A 139 3.19 -7.71 -13.48
CA ARG A 139 2.87 -7.20 -12.14
C ARG A 139 1.55 -6.43 -12.12
N ARG A 140 0.55 -6.96 -12.80
CA ARG A 140 -0.82 -6.39 -12.86
C ARG A 140 -1.87 -7.38 -12.36
N ARG A 141 -1.43 -8.46 -11.73
CA ARG A 141 -2.26 -9.52 -11.17
C ARG A 141 -2.34 -9.34 -9.66
N GLY A 142 -3.50 -8.90 -9.18
CA GLY A 142 -3.82 -8.84 -7.75
C GLY A 142 -4.70 -10.00 -7.31
N ALA A 143 -5.16 -9.96 -6.06
CA ALA A 143 -6.06 -10.97 -5.52
C ALA A 143 -7.09 -10.36 -4.57
N LEU A 144 -8.29 -10.92 -4.55
CA LEU A 144 -9.35 -10.61 -3.61
C LEU A 144 -9.60 -11.83 -2.72
N VAL A 145 -9.54 -11.62 -1.41
CA VAL A 145 -9.74 -12.65 -0.39
C VAL A 145 -10.88 -12.22 0.52
N PRO A 146 -12.03 -12.92 0.53
CA PRO A 146 -13.10 -12.64 1.48
C PRO A 146 -12.65 -12.74 2.93
N LEU A 147 -13.36 -12.04 3.82
CA LEU A 147 -13.16 -12.14 5.26
C LEU A 147 -14.31 -12.91 5.92
N GLU A 148 -14.00 -13.54 7.04
CA GLU A 148 -14.96 -14.04 8.01
C GLU A 148 -15.31 -12.94 9.02
N ALA A 149 -16.35 -13.17 9.84
CA ALA A 149 -16.88 -12.17 10.78
C ALA A 149 -15.87 -11.65 11.82
N ASP A 150 -14.86 -12.44 12.18
CA ASP A 150 -13.80 -12.06 13.13
C ASP A 150 -12.61 -11.36 12.45
N GLY A 151 -12.65 -11.21 11.13
CA GLY A 151 -11.59 -10.66 10.30
C GLY A 151 -10.56 -11.68 9.84
N ALA A 152 -10.75 -12.98 10.09
CA ALA A 152 -9.94 -14.03 9.48
C ALA A 152 -10.15 -14.07 7.97
N LEU A 153 -9.17 -14.60 7.24
CA LEU A 153 -9.31 -14.84 5.80
C LEU A 153 -10.26 -16.01 5.57
N GLY A 154 -11.22 -15.83 4.67
CA GLY A 154 -12.31 -16.75 4.39
C GLY A 154 -12.61 -16.90 2.91
N GLY A 155 -13.38 -17.93 2.56
CA GLY A 155 -13.83 -18.17 1.19
C GLY A 155 -12.73 -18.43 0.15
N PRO A 156 -13.11 -18.51 -1.14
CA PRO A 156 -12.16 -18.74 -2.23
C PRO A 156 -11.40 -17.46 -2.59
N VAL A 157 -10.07 -17.58 -2.77
CA VAL A 157 -9.26 -16.51 -3.35
C VAL A 157 -9.63 -16.33 -4.82
N ARG A 158 -9.79 -15.08 -5.25
CA ARG A 158 -10.03 -14.72 -6.65
C ARG A 158 -8.95 -13.79 -7.17
N GLU A 159 -8.38 -14.13 -8.31
CA GLU A 159 -7.45 -13.24 -9.01
C GLU A 159 -8.18 -12.01 -9.56
N VAL A 160 -7.51 -10.87 -9.51
CA VAL A 160 -8.01 -9.58 -10.00
C VAL A 160 -7.04 -9.02 -11.03
N ASP A 161 -7.52 -8.78 -12.25
CA ASP A 161 -6.74 -8.13 -13.30
C ASP A 161 -6.78 -6.60 -13.15
N PHE A 162 -5.64 -5.97 -12.90
CA PHE A 162 -5.49 -4.51 -12.82
C PHE A 162 -5.15 -3.87 -14.18
N THR A 163 -4.96 -4.65 -15.24
CA THR A 163 -4.49 -4.19 -16.55
C THR A 163 -5.26 -3.01 -17.12
N PRO A 164 -6.62 -3.00 -17.14
CA PRO A 164 -7.36 -1.87 -17.69
C PRO A 164 -7.12 -0.56 -16.93
N LEU A 165 -7.18 -0.62 -15.60
CA LEU A 165 -6.94 0.52 -14.72
C LEU A 165 -5.50 1.02 -14.87
N TYR A 166 -4.51 0.13 -14.80
CA TYR A 166 -3.10 0.50 -14.86
C TYR A 166 -2.68 0.99 -16.24
N ALA A 167 -3.27 0.46 -17.33
CA ALA A 167 -3.05 1.03 -18.66
C ALA A 167 -3.56 2.48 -18.77
N ARG A 168 -4.63 2.84 -18.06
CA ARG A 168 -5.09 4.23 -17.96
C ARG A 168 -4.12 5.07 -17.14
N LEU A 169 -3.73 4.63 -15.96
CA LEU A 169 -2.84 5.38 -15.06
C LEU A 169 -1.45 5.58 -15.67
N ALA A 170 -0.89 4.56 -16.34
CA ALA A 170 0.42 4.63 -16.97
C ALA A 170 0.50 5.67 -18.11
N ARG A 171 -0.61 5.96 -18.80
CA ARG A 171 -0.65 7.06 -19.81
C ARG A 171 -0.47 8.43 -19.17
N GLU A 172 -0.79 8.57 -17.90
CA GLU A 172 -0.75 9.82 -17.16
C GLU A 172 0.51 9.91 -16.26
N LEU A 173 0.86 8.84 -15.56
CA LEU A 173 1.95 8.80 -14.60
C LEU A 173 3.27 8.26 -15.18
N GLY A 174 3.23 7.56 -16.31
CA GLY A 174 4.38 6.87 -16.88
C GLY A 174 4.54 5.47 -16.28
N GLU A 175 5.75 5.15 -15.82
CA GLU A 175 6.00 3.91 -15.09
C GLU A 175 5.25 3.94 -13.75
N LEU A 176 4.50 2.87 -13.48
CA LEU A 176 3.75 2.73 -12.24
C LEU A 176 4.58 1.98 -11.19
N ASN A 177 4.32 2.31 -9.94
CA ASN A 177 4.77 1.56 -8.78
C ASN A 177 3.79 1.86 -7.63
N VAL A 178 2.65 1.18 -7.61
CA VAL A 178 1.61 1.35 -6.60
C VAL A 178 2.06 0.63 -5.33
N GLU A 179 2.31 1.39 -4.26
CA GLU A 179 2.79 0.87 -2.97
C GLU A 179 1.82 1.20 -1.82
N GLY A 180 0.65 1.76 -2.10
CA GLY A 180 -0.35 1.97 -1.04
C GLY A 180 -1.77 1.94 -1.58
N ALA A 181 -2.70 1.42 -0.79
CA ALA A 181 -4.11 1.36 -1.16
C ALA A 181 -5.02 1.44 0.06
N ALA A 182 -6.06 2.29 0.00
CA ALA A 182 -6.98 2.46 1.12
C ALA A 182 -8.41 2.78 0.65
N LEU A 183 -9.41 2.14 1.24
CA LEU A 183 -10.82 2.47 1.05
C LEU A 183 -11.25 3.47 2.15
N ALA A 184 -11.64 4.67 1.76
CA ALA A 184 -12.11 5.71 2.69
C ALA A 184 -13.34 6.43 2.12
N GLY A 185 -14.49 6.24 2.76
CA GLY A 185 -15.76 6.80 2.30
C GLY A 185 -16.14 6.30 0.91
N SER A 186 -16.40 7.22 -0.03
CA SER A 186 -16.78 6.88 -1.42
C SER A 186 -15.58 6.70 -2.36
N ARG A 187 -14.35 6.68 -1.84
CA ARG A 187 -13.12 6.63 -2.63
C ARG A 187 -12.26 5.44 -2.26
N LEU A 188 -11.72 4.77 -3.29
CA LEU A 188 -10.56 3.90 -3.15
C LEU A 188 -9.34 4.68 -3.61
N TRP A 189 -8.36 4.81 -2.73
CA TRP A 189 -7.13 5.54 -2.98
C TRP A 189 -6.02 4.58 -3.38
N LEU A 190 -5.24 4.96 -4.37
CA LEU A 190 -3.96 4.33 -4.70
C LEU A 190 -2.84 5.36 -4.53
N LEU A 191 -1.77 4.97 -3.86
CA LEU A 191 -0.55 5.77 -3.70
C LEU A 191 0.54 5.13 -4.56
N ASN A 192 1.03 5.91 -5.51
CA ASN A 192 2.08 5.49 -6.43
C ASN A 192 3.40 6.12 -6.00
N ARG A 193 4.42 5.30 -5.77
CA ARG A 193 5.79 5.71 -5.49
C ARG A 193 6.46 6.36 -6.69
N GLY A 194 7.23 7.40 -6.46
CA GLY A 194 8.14 7.95 -7.46
C GLY A 194 9.36 7.06 -7.71
N ASN A 195 9.63 6.71 -8.98
CA ASN A 195 10.84 5.97 -9.35
C ASN A 195 12.03 6.91 -9.66
N GLY A 196 13.08 6.85 -8.84
CA GLY A 196 14.34 7.59 -9.02
C GLY A 196 14.20 9.12 -8.92
N ASP A 197 15.25 9.86 -9.29
CA ASP A 197 15.34 11.32 -9.09
C ASP A 197 14.27 12.15 -9.83
N LYS A 198 13.64 11.57 -10.85
CA LYS A 198 12.58 12.20 -11.66
C LYS A 198 11.19 11.62 -11.37
N GLY A 199 11.13 10.54 -10.59
CA GLY A 199 9.90 9.93 -10.12
C GLY A 199 9.06 10.94 -9.37
N GLN A 200 7.75 10.86 -9.53
CA GLN A 200 6.80 11.69 -8.83
C GLN A 200 5.82 10.79 -8.12
N ASP A 201 5.72 10.99 -6.82
CA ASP A 201 4.68 10.38 -6.03
C ASP A 201 3.32 10.85 -6.53
N ALA A 202 2.32 9.96 -6.51
CA ALA A 202 0.96 10.32 -6.89
C ALA A 202 -0.07 9.70 -5.97
N VAL A 203 -1.12 10.48 -5.70
CA VAL A 203 -2.34 10.05 -5.03
C VAL A 203 -3.44 9.99 -6.08
N VAL A 204 -4.01 8.81 -6.27
CA VAL A 204 -5.07 8.53 -7.25
C VAL A 204 -6.35 8.22 -6.49
N ALA A 205 -7.43 8.95 -6.78
CA ALA A 205 -8.75 8.63 -6.27
C ALA A 205 -9.55 7.85 -7.32
N LEU A 206 -10.13 6.73 -6.91
CA LEU A 206 -11.08 5.94 -7.70
C LEU A 206 -12.49 6.04 -7.09
N ASP A 207 -13.52 5.96 -7.92
CA ASP A 207 -14.90 5.75 -7.48
C ASP A 207 -15.01 4.36 -6.83
N ALA A 208 -15.14 4.32 -5.51
CA ALA A 208 -15.19 3.05 -4.78
C ALA A 208 -16.40 2.20 -5.20
N GLY A 209 -17.56 2.83 -5.44
CA GLY A 209 -18.76 2.11 -5.83
C GLY A 209 -18.60 1.40 -7.19
N ALA A 210 -17.96 2.05 -8.16
CA ALA A 210 -17.64 1.45 -9.44
C ALA A 210 -16.66 0.27 -9.30
N VAL A 211 -15.61 0.44 -8.50
CA VAL A 211 -14.64 -0.62 -8.23
C VAL A 211 -15.29 -1.80 -7.51
N LEU A 212 -16.02 -1.58 -6.42
CA LEU A 212 -16.68 -2.64 -5.64
C LEU A 212 -17.70 -3.42 -6.47
N ARG A 213 -18.49 -2.74 -7.32
CA ARG A 213 -19.42 -3.42 -8.26
C ARG A 213 -18.69 -4.27 -9.29
N ALA A 214 -17.60 -3.75 -9.87
CA ALA A 214 -16.81 -4.49 -10.85
C ALA A 214 -16.17 -5.72 -10.21
N LEU A 215 -15.51 -5.54 -9.06
CA LEU A 215 -14.96 -6.62 -8.28
C LEU A 215 -16.05 -7.66 -8.00
N GLY A 216 -17.22 -7.28 -7.49
CA GLY A 216 -18.28 -8.23 -7.17
C GLY A 216 -18.86 -9.00 -8.37
N ALA A 217 -18.75 -8.42 -9.56
CA ALA A 217 -19.12 -9.06 -10.82
C ALA A 217 -18.00 -9.93 -11.43
N GLY A 218 -16.89 -10.14 -10.72
CA GLY A 218 -15.75 -10.88 -11.29
C GLY A 218 -14.95 -10.09 -12.31
N GLN A 219 -15.12 -8.77 -12.40
CA GLN A 219 -14.55 -7.90 -13.42
C GLN A 219 -13.35 -7.10 -12.89
N PRO A 220 -12.42 -6.68 -13.77
CA PRO A 220 -11.32 -5.80 -13.40
C PRO A 220 -11.82 -4.44 -12.90
N PRO A 221 -11.08 -3.76 -12.00
CA PRO A 221 -11.34 -2.36 -11.66
C PRO A 221 -11.40 -1.51 -12.95
N PRO A 222 -12.47 -0.74 -13.18
CA PRO A 222 -12.69 -0.16 -14.48
C PRO A 222 -11.88 1.13 -14.65
N ALA A 223 -11.33 1.35 -15.85
CA ALA A 223 -10.43 2.49 -16.13
C ALA A 223 -11.11 3.86 -16.03
N ASP A 224 -12.43 3.91 -16.12
CA ASP A 224 -13.25 5.12 -15.96
C ASP A 224 -13.61 5.42 -14.49
N SER A 225 -13.25 4.54 -13.54
CA SER A 225 -13.36 4.83 -12.11
C SER A 225 -12.37 5.89 -11.63
N VAL A 226 -11.34 6.23 -12.40
CA VAL A 226 -10.34 7.24 -12.04
C VAL A 226 -10.99 8.62 -11.95
N LEU A 227 -11.10 9.15 -10.73
CA LEU A 227 -11.67 10.47 -10.45
C LEU A 227 -10.61 11.57 -10.51
N THR A 228 -9.49 11.38 -9.82
CA THR A 228 -8.40 12.36 -9.75
C THR A 228 -7.04 11.69 -9.69
N VAL A 229 -6.02 12.38 -10.20
CA VAL A 229 -4.61 12.03 -10.07
C VAL A 229 -3.86 13.28 -9.65
N ARG A 230 -3.23 13.26 -8.47
CA ARG A 230 -2.47 14.40 -7.92
C ARG A 230 -1.03 13.97 -7.67
N ARG A 231 -0.08 14.75 -8.19
CA ARG A 231 1.35 14.48 -8.04
C ARG A 231 1.93 15.30 -6.90
N TRP A 232 2.78 14.66 -6.11
CA TRP A 232 3.37 15.22 -4.91
C TRP A 232 4.89 15.03 -4.89
N ARG A 233 5.56 15.93 -4.17
CA ARG A 233 6.92 15.74 -3.68
C ARG A 233 6.87 15.79 -2.17
N LEU A 234 7.11 14.67 -1.50
CA LEU A 234 6.91 14.54 -0.05
C LEU A 234 8.04 15.17 0.78
N GLY A 235 9.11 15.64 0.14
CA GLY A 235 10.32 16.10 0.82
C GLY A 235 11.43 15.06 0.75
N ARG A 236 12.43 15.17 1.62
CA ARG A 236 13.67 14.38 1.54
C ARG A 236 14.23 14.06 2.92
N VAL A 237 14.89 12.92 3.06
CA VAL A 237 15.80 12.61 4.17
C VAL A 237 17.22 12.85 3.69
N GLY A 238 17.85 13.94 4.16
CA GLY A 238 19.12 14.40 3.60
C GLY A 238 18.99 14.69 2.10
N ALA A 239 19.71 13.92 1.27
CA ALA A 239 19.71 14.07 -0.19
C ALA A 239 18.80 13.07 -0.93
N VAL A 240 18.01 12.26 -0.22
CA VAL A 240 17.19 11.19 -0.81
C VAL A 240 15.72 11.57 -0.71
N PRO A 241 14.94 11.53 -1.81
CA PRO A 241 13.51 11.82 -1.76
C PRO A 241 12.75 10.79 -0.92
N LEU A 242 11.73 11.26 -0.21
CA LEU A 242 10.71 10.40 0.38
C LEU A 242 9.65 10.07 -0.67
N SER A 243 9.23 8.81 -0.72
CA SER A 243 8.14 8.35 -1.56
C SER A 243 7.19 7.45 -0.80
N PHE A 244 5.93 7.39 -1.23
CA PHE A 244 4.90 6.59 -0.56
C PHE A 244 5.24 5.11 -0.54
N SER A 245 4.92 4.43 0.56
CA SER A 245 5.19 3.01 0.75
C SER A 245 4.07 2.19 1.39
N ASP A 246 3.02 2.83 1.95
CA ASP A 246 1.73 2.20 2.27
C ASP A 246 0.69 3.26 2.68
N ALA A 247 -0.60 2.89 2.78
CA ALA A 247 -1.69 3.74 3.25
C ALA A 247 -2.74 2.98 4.09
N ALA A 248 -3.26 3.63 5.13
CA ALA A 248 -4.37 3.16 5.95
C ALA A 248 -5.51 4.19 6.00
N PRO A 249 -6.78 3.78 5.89
CA PRO A 249 -7.91 4.69 6.03
C PRO A 249 -8.17 5.07 7.49
N LEU A 250 -8.68 6.28 7.71
CA LEU A 250 -9.25 6.73 8.98
C LEU A 250 -10.79 6.89 8.85
N PRO A 251 -11.55 6.73 9.96
CA PRO A 251 -13.01 6.84 9.93
C PRO A 251 -13.55 8.21 9.47
N ASP A 252 -12.75 9.26 9.56
CA ASP A 252 -13.11 10.62 9.13
C ASP A 252 -12.79 10.91 7.65
N GLY A 253 -12.39 9.88 6.89
CA GLY A 253 -12.08 9.98 5.47
C GLY A 253 -10.63 10.38 5.16
N ARG A 254 -9.84 10.77 6.17
CA ARG A 254 -8.40 10.97 6.01
C ARG A 254 -7.68 9.64 5.81
N LEU A 255 -6.43 9.72 5.37
CA LEU A 255 -5.54 8.56 5.25
C LEU A 255 -4.29 8.78 6.08
N VAL A 256 -3.84 7.76 6.81
CA VAL A 256 -2.44 7.69 7.26
C VAL A 256 -1.63 7.07 6.13
N PHE A 257 -0.39 7.52 5.93
CA PHE A 257 0.53 6.87 5.00
C PHE A 257 1.92 6.73 5.62
N SER A 258 2.65 5.72 5.17
CA SER A 258 4.11 5.65 5.34
C SER A 258 4.82 6.09 4.06
N ALA A 259 6.04 6.58 4.24
CA ALA A 259 6.94 6.90 3.16
C ALA A 259 8.36 6.43 3.50
N ALA A 260 9.10 5.98 2.50
CA ALA A 260 10.49 5.56 2.61
C ALA A 260 11.39 6.43 1.73
N ALA A 261 12.62 6.65 2.19
CA ALA A 261 13.68 7.29 1.44
C ALA A 261 14.79 6.27 1.20
N GLU A 262 14.91 5.83 -0.05
CA GLU A 262 15.88 4.82 -0.47
C GLU A 262 16.85 5.40 -1.49
N ALA A 263 18.15 5.31 -1.19
CA ALA A 263 19.22 5.80 -2.04
C ALA A 263 19.52 4.79 -3.14
N SER A 264 18.68 4.72 -4.16
CA SER A 264 18.94 3.84 -5.32
C SER A 264 20.12 4.40 -6.15
N GLN A 265 21.24 3.67 -6.21
CA GLN A 265 22.40 4.01 -7.07
C GLN A 265 22.24 3.55 -8.54
N GLY A 266 21.00 3.27 -8.98
CA GLY A 266 20.68 2.78 -10.32
C GLY A 266 19.62 1.68 -10.30
N SER A 267 19.07 1.33 -11.47
CA SER A 267 17.90 0.45 -11.64
C SER A 267 18.11 -1.04 -11.31
N TYR A 268 19.24 -1.42 -10.70
CA TYR A 268 19.65 -2.83 -10.55
C TYR A 268 20.03 -3.25 -9.12
N LEU A 269 20.18 -2.32 -8.17
CA LEU A 269 20.45 -2.62 -6.76
C LEU A 269 19.42 -1.88 -5.91
N ASP A 270 18.81 -2.59 -4.97
CA ASP A 270 17.92 -1.98 -3.98
C ASP A 270 18.75 -0.99 -3.14
N GLY A 271 18.20 0.22 -2.97
CA GLY A 271 18.94 1.36 -2.46
C GLY A 271 19.14 1.29 -0.95
N GLU A 272 20.20 1.89 -0.43
CA GLU A 272 20.33 2.02 1.02
C GLU A 272 19.15 2.82 1.58
N VAL A 273 18.39 2.22 2.48
CA VAL A 273 17.31 2.90 3.20
C VAL A 273 17.91 3.95 4.11
N VAL A 274 17.67 5.24 3.84
CA VAL A 274 18.22 6.33 4.63
C VAL A 274 17.24 6.86 5.69
N GLY A 275 15.95 6.49 5.58
CA GLY A 275 14.95 6.76 6.60
C GLY A 275 13.51 6.62 6.10
N SER A 276 12.57 6.78 7.01
CA SER A 276 11.12 6.77 6.72
C SER A 276 10.41 7.96 7.34
N ALA A 277 9.17 8.17 6.92
CA ALA A 277 8.26 9.15 7.49
C ALA A 277 6.84 8.57 7.60
N LEU A 278 6.06 9.16 8.50
CA LEU A 278 4.63 8.90 8.67
C LEU A 278 3.87 10.19 8.40
N GLY A 279 2.78 10.13 7.65
CA GLY A 279 2.01 11.31 7.32
C GLY A 279 0.51 11.07 7.33
N VAL A 280 -0.24 12.16 7.12
CA VAL A 280 -1.69 12.15 7.00
C VAL A 280 -2.08 12.91 5.73
N LEU A 281 -2.95 12.31 4.91
CA LEU A 281 -3.65 12.96 3.80
C LEU A 281 -5.06 13.38 4.24
N SER A 282 -5.53 14.50 3.71
CA SER A 282 -6.91 14.98 3.85
C SER A 282 -7.89 14.03 3.16
N PRO A 283 -9.21 14.16 3.39
CA PRO A 283 -10.22 13.42 2.64
C PRO A 283 -10.19 13.70 1.13
N GLU A 284 -9.50 14.76 0.68
CA GLU A 284 -9.29 15.13 -0.72
C GLU A 284 -7.96 14.63 -1.29
N GLY A 285 -7.16 13.90 -0.49
CA GLY A 285 -5.86 13.38 -0.89
C GLY A 285 -4.75 14.43 -0.86
N GLU A 286 -4.92 15.50 -0.08
CA GLU A 286 -3.91 16.55 0.09
C GLU A 286 -3.11 16.29 1.37
N PRO A 287 -1.78 16.34 1.35
CA PRO A 287 -1.02 16.10 2.56
C PRO A 287 -1.19 17.16 3.64
N LEU A 288 -1.48 16.71 4.86
CA LEU A 288 -1.76 17.53 6.04
C LEU A 288 -0.64 17.49 7.09
N LEU A 289 0.11 16.40 7.14
CA LEU A 289 1.16 16.16 8.13
C LEU A 289 2.21 15.23 7.53
N LEU A 290 3.48 15.48 7.85
CA LEU A 290 4.56 14.53 7.64
C LEU A 290 5.55 14.61 8.81
N LYS A 291 5.82 13.46 9.42
CA LYS A 291 6.77 13.32 10.52
C LYS A 291 7.85 12.32 10.15
N HIS A 292 9.10 12.78 10.16
CA HIS A 292 10.25 11.93 9.95
C HIS A 292 10.41 10.95 11.11
N VAL A 293 10.72 9.70 10.82
CA VAL A 293 11.03 8.68 11.80
C VAL A 293 12.54 8.70 12.07
N LYS A 294 12.95 8.76 13.33
CA LYS A 294 14.39 8.76 13.70
C LYS A 294 15.06 7.41 13.48
N THR A 295 14.31 6.32 13.64
CA THR A 295 14.81 4.97 13.43
C THR A 295 15.06 4.75 11.94
N LYS A 296 16.25 4.26 11.58
CA LYS A 296 16.61 3.94 10.20
C LYS A 296 16.04 2.57 9.83
N VAL A 297 14.79 2.56 9.37
CA VAL A 297 14.04 1.39 8.88
C VAL A 297 13.26 1.78 7.63
N LYS A 298 12.90 0.79 6.81
CA LYS A 298 12.06 0.94 5.61
C LYS A 298 10.64 0.59 5.99
N LEU A 299 9.85 1.58 6.40
CA LEU A 299 8.44 1.34 6.70
C LEU A 299 7.67 1.11 5.40
N GLU A 300 7.06 -0.07 5.27
CA GLU A 300 6.32 -0.50 4.06
C GLU A 300 4.94 -1.09 4.40
N GLY A 301 4.49 -0.91 5.63
CA GLY A 301 3.10 -1.20 5.93
C GLY A 301 2.59 -0.40 7.11
N VAL A 302 1.34 0.04 7.03
CA VAL A 302 0.67 0.80 8.08
C VAL A 302 -0.78 0.35 8.25
N ALA A 303 -1.17 0.11 9.50
CA ALA A 303 -2.58 0.07 9.89
C ALA A 303 -2.79 1.12 10.97
N ALA A 304 -3.89 1.87 10.91
CA ALA A 304 -4.12 3.03 11.77
C ALA A 304 -5.56 3.07 12.30
N TRP A 305 -5.73 3.52 13.55
CA TRP A 305 -7.03 3.85 14.11
C TRP A 305 -6.95 4.96 15.17
N PRO A 306 -7.99 5.78 15.32
CA PRO A 306 -8.00 6.84 16.32
C PRO A 306 -8.11 6.30 17.75
N THR A 307 -7.48 7.01 18.68
CA THR A 307 -7.59 6.83 20.14
C THR A 307 -7.75 8.20 20.80
N SER A 308 -7.95 8.24 22.12
CA SER A 308 -8.03 9.50 22.87
C SER A 308 -6.72 10.30 22.87
N GLU A 309 -5.58 9.66 22.60
CA GLU A 309 -4.25 10.28 22.67
C GLU A 309 -3.70 10.68 21.30
N GLY A 310 -4.22 10.09 20.22
CA GLY A 310 -3.74 10.29 18.85
C GLY A 310 -4.12 9.13 17.95
N LEU A 311 -3.37 8.91 16.88
CA LEU A 311 -3.56 7.76 16.01
C LEU A 311 -2.67 6.61 16.47
N HIS A 312 -3.27 5.47 16.78
CA HIS A 312 -2.54 4.25 17.07
C HIS A 312 -2.20 3.54 15.77
N LEU A 313 -0.93 3.19 15.61
CA LEU A 313 -0.37 2.62 14.41
C LEU A 313 0.26 1.27 14.69
N LEU A 314 -0.01 0.32 13.81
CA LEU A 314 0.85 -0.83 13.58
C LEU A 314 1.65 -0.59 12.31
N LEU A 315 2.93 -0.95 12.34
CA LEU A 315 3.84 -0.72 11.23
C LEU A 315 4.67 -1.98 10.97
N VAL A 316 4.87 -2.34 9.72
CA VAL A 316 5.88 -3.33 9.33
C VAL A 316 7.01 -2.67 8.58
N SER A 317 8.18 -3.31 8.61
CA SER A 317 9.30 -2.88 7.80
C SER A 317 9.91 -4.05 7.05
N ASP A 318 10.40 -3.75 5.86
CA ASP A 318 11.30 -4.62 5.12
C ASP A 318 12.76 -4.36 5.55
N ALA A 319 13.50 -5.43 5.75
CA ALA A 319 14.91 -5.41 6.14
C ALA A 319 15.85 -5.51 4.91
N ASP A 320 15.30 -5.68 3.70
CA ASP A 320 16.01 -5.99 2.46
C ASP A 320 16.96 -7.21 2.61
N ASP A 321 16.66 -8.11 3.55
CA ASP A 321 17.41 -9.32 3.85
C ASP A 321 16.44 -10.51 4.07
N PRO A 322 16.43 -11.51 3.18
CA PRO A 322 15.51 -12.65 3.30
C PRO A 322 15.73 -13.49 4.55
N THR A 323 16.89 -13.37 5.21
CA THR A 323 17.21 -14.09 6.45
C THR A 323 16.69 -13.40 7.71
N VAL A 324 16.24 -12.14 7.60
CA VAL A 324 15.74 -11.34 8.71
C VAL A 324 14.22 -11.36 8.71
N ALA A 325 13.62 -11.69 9.85
CA ALA A 325 12.17 -11.61 10.01
C ALA A 325 11.72 -10.14 10.11
N ALA A 326 10.70 -9.77 9.35
CA ALA A 326 10.08 -8.46 9.38
C ALA A 326 9.57 -8.17 10.80
N PRO A 327 9.95 -7.02 11.40
CA PRO A 327 9.39 -6.58 12.67
C PRO A 327 7.99 -5.98 12.48
N LEU A 328 7.13 -6.17 13.48
CA LEU A 328 5.92 -5.40 13.68
C LEU A 328 6.18 -4.39 14.80
N PHE A 329 6.09 -3.11 14.48
CA PHE A 329 6.13 -2.02 15.47
C PHE A 329 4.73 -1.57 15.84
N GLU A 330 4.62 -1.00 17.03
CA GLU A 330 3.39 -0.39 17.53
C GLU A 330 3.74 1.00 18.08
N THR A 331 3.05 2.05 17.63
CA THR A 331 3.38 3.43 18.03
C THR A 331 2.15 4.33 17.98
N LEU A 332 2.22 5.46 18.70
CA LEU A 332 1.24 6.54 18.59
C LEU A 332 1.79 7.68 17.71
N LEU A 333 1.04 8.06 16.69
CA LEU A 333 1.26 9.30 15.96
C LEU A 333 0.46 10.41 16.64
N LEU A 334 1.17 11.23 17.40
CA LEU A 334 0.62 12.39 18.09
C LEU A 334 0.55 13.58 17.12
N ASP A 335 -0.35 14.52 17.38
CA ASP A 335 -0.42 15.82 16.68
C ASP A 335 -0.92 15.75 15.23
N THR A 336 -2.16 15.30 15.03
CA THR A 336 -2.81 15.19 13.71
C THR A 336 -3.71 16.39 13.37
N GLY A 337 -3.47 17.55 13.97
CA GLY A 337 -4.14 18.80 13.62
C GLY A 337 -5.67 18.81 13.76
N ALA A 338 -6.26 17.90 14.54
CA ALA A 338 -7.70 17.91 14.82
C ALA A 338 -7.97 18.69 16.12
N ARG A 339 -8.21 19.99 15.99
CA ARG A 339 -9.14 20.72 16.86
C ARG A 339 -10.27 21.24 16.02
#